data_AF-A0A4U7DF55-F1
#
_entry.id   AF-A0A4U7DF55-F1
#
_cell.length_a   1.000
_cell.length_b   1.000
_cell.length_c   1.000
_cell.angle_alpha   90.00
_cell.angle_beta   90.00
_cell.angle_gamma   90.00
#
_symmetry.space_group_name_H-M   'P 1'
#
loop_
_entity.id
_entity.type
_entity.pdbx_description
1 polymer ?
#
loop_
_entity_poly.entity_id
_entity_poly.type
_entity_poly.pdbx_seq_one_letter_code
_entity_poly.pdbx_strand_id
1 'polypeptide(L)'
;VLFVVPAHLQKKWIRDMDRFFDIDLTPADRQWVEGERRRLGEEGNIWDQDHQQLVTSQAFLRQEEFQPALDEAFWDVVVVDEAHKAAKRGESPSKTSQMVERVAGNSDSLLLLSATPHDGKGEAFRSLVEYIDPFLVAEDQDLS
;
A
#
# COMPACT_ATOMS: atom_id res chain seq x y z
N VAL A 1 -8.71 4.77 5.57
CA VAL A 1 -7.65 5.18 4.60
C VAL A 1 -6.27 4.68 5.03
N LEU A 2 -5.47 4.15 4.10
CA LEU A 2 -4.11 3.65 4.35
C LEU A 2 -3.08 4.32 3.43
N PHE A 3 -2.02 4.89 4.01
CA PHE A 3 -0.86 5.42 3.30
C PHE A 3 0.33 4.45 3.43
N VAL A 4 0.79 3.92 2.31
CA VAL A 4 1.94 3.00 2.21
C VAL A 4 3.10 3.74 1.55
N VAL A 5 4.08 4.14 2.37
CA VAL A 5 5.13 5.07 1.93
C VAL A 5 6.54 4.49 2.16
N PRO A 6 7.60 5.04 1.55
CA PRO A 6 8.96 4.71 1.96
C PRO A 6 9.21 5.14 3.42
N ALA A 7 9.94 4.33 4.19
CA ALA A 7 10.18 4.60 5.62
C ALA A 7 10.79 5.99 5.89
N HIS A 8 11.69 6.46 5.01
CA HIS A 8 12.32 7.77 5.13
C HIS A 8 11.37 8.95 4.82
N LEU A 9 10.23 8.71 4.18
CA LEU A 9 9.22 9.73 3.86
C LEU A 9 8.05 9.78 4.86
N GLN A 10 7.93 8.80 5.76
CA GLN A 10 6.80 8.70 6.70
C GLN A 10 6.59 10.00 7.51
N LYS A 11 7.65 10.55 8.11
CA LYS A 11 7.58 11.81 8.87
C LYS A 11 7.18 13.01 8.00
N LYS A 12 7.60 13.02 6.73
CA LYS A 12 7.22 14.07 5.78
C LYS A 12 5.72 13.99 5.48
N TRP A 13 5.20 12.79 5.21
CA TRP A 13 3.78 12.57 4.95
C TRP A 13 2.91 13.01 6.13
N ILE A 14 3.25 12.59 7.35
CA ILE A 14 2.52 13.01 8.57
C ILE A 14 2.48 14.54 8.67
N ARG A 15 3.63 15.20 8.58
CA ARG A 15 3.74 16.65 8.69
C ARG A 15 2.99 17.39 7.58
N ASP A 16 3.13 16.94 6.34
CA ASP A 16 2.57 17.66 5.19
C ASP A 16 1.04 17.46 5.11
N MET A 17 0.52 16.28 5.51
CA MET A 17 -0.92 16.04 5.59
C MET A 17 -1.60 16.88 6.67
N ASP A 18 -0.99 16.95 7.86
CA ASP A 18 -1.45 17.84 8.94
C ASP A 18 -1.42 19.31 8.48
N ARG A 19 -0.26 19.78 7.99
CA ARG A 19 -0.04 21.19 7.65
C ARG A 19 -0.94 21.71 6.52
N PHE A 20 -1.13 20.92 5.48
CA PHE A 20 -1.76 21.41 4.24
C PHE A 20 -3.20 20.92 4.07
N PHE A 21 -3.60 19.86 4.76
CA PHE A 21 -4.88 19.20 4.53
C PHE A 21 -5.68 18.96 5.82
N ASP A 22 -5.16 19.30 7.00
CA ASP A 22 -5.81 19.04 8.30
C ASP A 22 -6.12 17.53 8.49
N ILE A 23 -5.23 16.69 7.98
CA ILE A 23 -5.33 15.24 8.05
C ILE A 23 -4.29 14.71 9.04
N ASP A 24 -4.78 14.17 10.16
CA ASP A 24 -3.94 13.49 11.16
C ASP A 24 -3.69 12.04 10.74
N LEU A 25 -2.42 11.73 10.43
CA LEU A 25 -1.98 10.39 10.07
C LEU A 25 -1.40 9.67 11.29
N THR A 26 -2.04 8.58 11.70
CA THR A 26 -1.56 7.69 12.74
C THR A 26 -0.43 6.80 12.21
N PRO A 27 0.80 6.87 12.77
CA PRO A 27 1.89 6.01 12.37
C PRO A 27 1.63 4.57 12.81
N ALA A 28 1.40 3.66 11.86
CA ALA A 28 1.28 2.23 12.14
C ALA A 28 2.68 1.59 12.15
N ASP A 29 3.35 1.71 13.30
CA ASP A 29 4.66 1.12 13.61
C ASP A 29 4.54 0.03 14.69
N ARG A 30 5.67 -0.48 15.20
CA ARG A 30 5.64 -1.53 16.24
C ARG A 30 4.94 -1.11 17.53
N GLN A 31 5.09 0.15 17.96
CA GLN A 31 4.45 0.62 19.18
C GLN A 31 2.94 0.66 19.00
N TRP A 32 2.47 1.09 17.82
CA TRP A 32 1.06 1.04 17.47
C TRP A 32 0.55 -0.41 17.44
N VAL A 33 1.27 -1.35 16.81
CA VAL A 33 0.89 -2.78 16.79
C VAL A 33 0.76 -3.35 18.20
N GLU A 34 1.73 -3.10 19.09
CA GLU A 34 1.68 -3.55 20.49
C GLU A 34 0.53 -2.90 21.28
N GLY A 35 0.17 -1.66 20.95
CA GLY A 35 -1.01 -0.99 21.50
C GLY A 35 -2.31 -1.66 21.06
N GLU A 36 -2.46 -1.85 19.75
CA GLU A 36 -3.69 -2.40 19.16
C GLU A 36 -3.90 -3.86 19.53
N ARG A 37 -2.85 -4.69 19.55
CA ARG A 37 -2.96 -6.08 20.05
C ARG A 37 -3.40 -6.14 21.52
N ARG A 38 -2.99 -5.19 22.36
CA ARG A 38 -3.47 -5.10 23.76
C ARG A 38 -4.91 -4.63 23.85
N ARG A 39 -5.35 -3.75 22.95
CA ARG A 39 -6.71 -3.19 22.92
C ARG A 39 -7.73 -4.19 22.38
N LEU A 40 -7.38 -4.89 21.32
CA LEU A 40 -8.27 -5.78 20.56
C LEU A 40 -8.19 -7.24 21.02
N GLY A 41 -7.09 -7.65 21.66
CA GLY A 41 -6.81 -9.06 21.94
C GLY A 41 -6.19 -9.79 20.76
N GLU A 42 -5.94 -11.09 20.90
CA GLU A 42 -5.26 -11.90 19.87
C GLU A 42 -6.12 -12.17 18.63
N GLU A 43 -7.45 -12.15 18.77
CA GLU A 43 -8.39 -12.44 17.68
C GLU A 43 -8.73 -11.21 16.83
N GLY A 44 -8.37 -10.00 17.27
CA GLY A 44 -8.72 -8.77 16.57
C GLY A 44 -7.74 -8.40 15.46
N ASN A 45 -8.27 -8.05 14.29
CA ASN A 45 -7.47 -7.53 13.19
C ASN A 45 -7.06 -6.08 13.46
N ILE A 46 -5.76 -5.85 13.71
CA ILE A 46 -5.24 -4.51 13.98
C ILE A 46 -5.39 -3.55 12.79
N TRP A 47 -5.48 -4.06 11.56
CA TRP A 47 -5.55 -3.24 10.35
C TRP A 47 -6.97 -2.79 10.00
N ASP A 48 -7.98 -3.41 10.62
CA ASP A 48 -9.39 -3.10 10.45
C ASP A 48 -9.80 -1.97 11.42
N GLN A 49 -9.64 -0.73 10.95
CA GLN A 49 -9.80 0.47 11.77
C GLN A 49 -10.76 1.46 11.10
N ASP A 50 -11.98 1.55 11.62
CA ASP A 50 -13.06 2.40 11.07
C ASP A 50 -12.74 3.90 11.07
N HIS A 51 -11.94 4.39 12.03
CA HIS A 51 -11.77 5.82 12.30
C HIS A 51 -10.31 6.29 12.26
N GLN A 52 -9.41 5.48 11.67
CA GLN A 52 -8.00 5.82 11.59
C GLN A 52 -7.54 6.06 10.15
N GLN A 53 -6.73 7.09 9.99
CA GLN A 53 -5.97 7.35 8.77
C GLN A 53 -4.54 6.88 9.04
N LEU A 54 -4.21 5.69 8.55
CA LEU A 54 -2.95 5.03 8.89
C LEU A 54 -1.85 5.42 7.92
N VAL A 55 -0.62 5.59 8.42
CA VAL A 55 0.58 5.66 7.60
C VAL A 55 1.62 4.66 8.05
N THR A 56 2.05 3.81 7.13
CA THR A 56 3.05 2.78 7.40
C THR A 56 4.08 2.71 6.28
N SER A 57 5.21 2.08 6.56
CA SER A 57 6.24 1.90 5.55
C SER A 57 5.99 0.65 4.71
N GLN A 58 6.31 0.69 3.41
CA GLN A 58 6.29 -0.49 2.54
C GLN A 58 7.08 -1.67 3.14
N ALA A 59 8.22 -1.37 3.78
CA ALA A 59 9.09 -2.38 4.40
C ALA A 59 8.46 -3.02 5.63
N PHE A 60 7.67 -2.25 6.38
CA PHE A 60 6.96 -2.74 7.57
C PHE A 60 5.76 -3.59 7.16
N LEU A 61 4.92 -3.09 6.26
CA LEU A 61 3.67 -3.72 5.85
C LEU A 61 3.88 -5.04 5.12
N ARG A 62 4.99 -5.20 4.39
CA ARG A 62 5.31 -6.45 3.67
C ARG A 62 5.79 -7.61 4.56
N GLN A 63 5.92 -7.40 5.87
CA GLN A 63 6.32 -8.48 6.79
C GLN A 63 5.26 -9.59 6.81
N GLU A 64 5.71 -10.84 6.86
CA GLU A 64 4.84 -12.02 6.74
C GLU A 64 3.79 -12.09 7.85
N GLU A 65 4.09 -11.57 9.04
CA GLU A 65 3.15 -11.54 10.17
C GLU A 65 1.89 -10.70 9.90
N PHE A 66 1.93 -9.75 8.96
CA PHE A 66 0.79 -8.88 8.67
C PHE A 66 -0.07 -9.38 7.52
N GLN A 67 0.49 -10.20 6.61
CA GLN A 67 -0.20 -10.57 5.37
C GLN A 67 -1.59 -11.20 5.59
N PRO A 68 -1.78 -12.15 6.53
CA PRO A 68 -3.11 -12.72 6.78
C PRO A 68 -4.12 -11.66 7.24
N ALA A 69 -3.70 -10.74 8.10
CA ALA A 69 -4.56 -9.68 8.62
C ALA A 69 -4.87 -8.62 7.55
N LEU A 70 -3.98 -8.39 6.58
CA LEU A 70 -4.27 -7.50 5.45
C LEU A 70 -5.33 -8.08 4.51
N ASP A 71 -5.41 -9.42 4.38
CA ASP A 71 -6.44 -10.08 3.56
C ASP A 71 -7.85 -9.89 4.12
N GLU A 72 -7.96 -9.67 5.43
CA GLU A 72 -9.22 -9.51 6.17
C GLU A 72 -9.54 -8.06 6.52
N ALA A 73 -8.69 -7.10 6.15
CA ALA A 73 -8.91 -5.67 6.34
C ALA A 73 -9.36 -5.03 5.03
N PHE A 74 -10.14 -3.94 5.12
CA PHE A 74 -10.60 -3.18 3.97
C PHE A 74 -10.40 -1.67 4.18
N TRP A 75 -10.09 -0.94 3.12
CA TRP A 75 -9.90 0.52 3.20
C TRP A 75 -10.67 1.26 2.11
N ASP A 76 -11.25 2.42 2.44
CA ASP A 76 -11.89 3.26 1.41
C ASP A 76 -10.88 3.74 0.35
N VAL A 77 -9.68 4.08 0.81
CA VAL A 77 -8.59 4.57 -0.05
C VAL A 77 -7.26 4.00 0.42
N VAL A 78 -6.48 3.47 -0.51
CA VAL A 78 -5.07 3.13 -0.34
C VAL A 78 -4.21 4.07 -1.20
N VAL A 79 -3.21 4.69 -0.57
CA VAL A 79 -2.22 5.53 -1.24
C VAL A 79 -0.88 4.82 -1.21
N VAL A 80 -0.29 4.54 -2.37
CA VAL A 80 1.04 3.92 -2.47
C VAL A 80 2.02 4.92 -3.06
N ASP A 81 2.94 5.41 -2.23
CA ASP A 81 4.01 6.30 -2.68
C ASP A 81 5.21 5.50 -3.22
N GLU A 82 5.94 6.06 -4.17
CA GLU A 82 6.96 5.36 -4.96
C GLU A 82 6.47 4.05 -5.58
N ALA A 83 5.30 4.09 -6.23
CA ALA A 83 4.61 2.94 -6.78
C ALA A 83 5.47 2.12 -7.76
N HIS A 84 6.51 2.71 -8.37
CA HIS A 84 7.48 1.97 -9.20
C HIS A 84 8.16 0.79 -8.46
N LYS A 85 8.19 0.79 -7.12
CA LYS A 85 8.70 -0.32 -6.29
C LYS A 85 7.74 -1.50 -6.20
N ALA A 86 6.47 -1.28 -6.52
CA ALA A 86 5.42 -2.28 -6.56
C ALA A 86 5.26 -2.92 -7.94
N ALA A 87 5.92 -2.40 -8.97
CA ALA A 87 5.85 -2.97 -10.31
C ALA A 87 6.29 -4.44 -10.32
N LYS A 88 5.50 -5.29 -10.98
CA LYS A 88 5.85 -6.69 -11.23
C LYS A 88 6.99 -6.70 -12.27
N ARG A 89 8.11 -7.34 -11.94
CA ARG A 89 9.32 -7.39 -12.79
C ARG A 89 9.73 -8.84 -12.97
N GLY A 90 9.72 -9.33 -14.21
CA GLY A 90 10.03 -10.73 -14.52
C GLY A 90 8.98 -11.69 -13.98
N GLU A 91 9.30 -12.99 -13.96
CA GLU A 91 8.33 -14.06 -13.71
C GLU A 91 7.88 -14.19 -12.25
N SER A 92 8.63 -13.63 -11.29
CA SER A 92 8.35 -13.80 -9.85
C SER A 92 7.96 -12.48 -9.18
N PRO A 93 6.74 -12.36 -8.64
CA PRO A 93 6.30 -11.18 -7.91
C PRO A 93 7.16 -10.93 -6.66
N SER A 94 7.60 -9.70 -6.46
CA SER A 94 8.30 -9.28 -5.25
C SER A 94 7.38 -9.26 -4.02
N LYS A 95 7.94 -9.28 -2.81
CA LYS A 95 7.15 -9.10 -1.57
C LYS A 95 6.39 -7.77 -1.56
N THR A 96 6.96 -6.72 -2.16
CA THR A 96 6.30 -5.41 -2.26
C THR A 96 5.13 -5.46 -3.23
N SER A 97 5.29 -6.07 -4.41
CA SER A 97 4.22 -6.18 -5.40
C SER A 97 3.07 -7.06 -4.91
N GLN A 98 3.36 -8.16 -4.19
CA GLN A 98 2.34 -9.00 -3.57
C GLN A 98 1.57 -8.27 -2.46
N MET A 99 2.26 -7.50 -1.62
CA MET A 99 1.60 -6.70 -0.57
C MET A 99 0.71 -5.62 -1.19
N VAL A 100 1.18 -4.92 -2.23
CA VAL A 100 0.38 -3.89 -2.92
C VAL A 100 -0.83 -4.50 -3.61
N GLU A 101 -0.70 -5.68 -4.21
CA GLU A 101 -1.81 -6.42 -4.82
C GLU A 101 -2.93 -6.72 -3.81
N ARG A 102 -2.57 -7.13 -2.59
CA ARG A 102 -3.52 -7.40 -1.50
C ARG A 102 -4.28 -6.13 -1.10
N VAL A 103 -3.55 -5.07 -0.75
CA VAL A 103 -4.21 -3.82 -0.30
C VAL A 103 -4.98 -3.13 -1.43
N ALA A 104 -4.57 -3.29 -2.68
CA ALA A 104 -5.33 -2.81 -3.84
C ALA A 104 -6.66 -3.55 -3.99
N GLY A 105 -6.64 -4.89 -3.92
CA GLY A 105 -7.85 -5.71 -3.97
C GLY A 105 -8.80 -5.50 -2.79
N ASN A 106 -8.25 -5.08 -1.65
CA ASN A 106 -8.99 -4.79 -0.42
C ASN A 106 -9.22 -3.28 -0.23
N SER A 107 -9.46 -2.55 -1.32
CA SER A 107 -9.79 -1.13 -1.24
C SER A 107 -10.80 -0.69 -2.28
N ASP A 108 -11.61 0.32 -1.95
CA ASP A 108 -12.54 0.94 -2.91
C ASP A 108 -11.81 1.85 -3.92
N SER A 109 -10.68 2.42 -3.53
CA SER A 109 -9.90 3.35 -4.36
C SER A 109 -8.41 3.23 -4.13
N LEU A 110 -7.65 3.23 -5.22
CA LEU A 110 -6.19 3.15 -5.20
C LEU A 110 -5.56 4.38 -5.83
N LEU A 111 -4.66 5.04 -5.09
CA LEU A 111 -3.85 6.16 -5.57
C LEU A 111 -2.37 5.74 -5.63
N LEU A 112 -1.84 5.59 -6.84
CA LEU A 112 -0.44 5.28 -7.08
C LEU A 112 0.35 6.57 -7.37
N LEU A 113 1.33 6.89 -6.53
CA LEU A 113 2.21 8.04 -6.71
C LEU A 113 3.60 7.58 -7.15
N SER A 114 4.11 8.12 -8.25
CA SER A 114 5.47 7.84 -8.69
C SER A 114 6.02 8.98 -9.53
N ALA A 115 7.24 9.42 -9.23
CA ALA A 115 7.97 10.36 -10.09
C ALA A 115 8.52 9.66 -11.36
N THR A 116 8.71 8.35 -11.30
CA THR A 116 9.29 7.53 -12.37
C THR A 116 8.48 6.23 -12.49
N PRO A 117 7.27 6.26 -13.08
CA PRO A 117 6.38 5.09 -13.11
C PRO A 117 6.94 3.93 -13.94
N HIS A 118 7.97 4.18 -14.74
CA HIS A 118 8.68 3.17 -15.54
C HIS A 118 10.19 3.43 -15.58
N ASP A 119 10.98 2.36 -15.64
CA ASP A 119 12.42 2.42 -15.95
C ASP A 119 12.66 2.31 -17.48
N GLY A 120 11.66 2.69 -18.30
CA GLY A 120 11.66 2.48 -19.76
C GLY A 120 11.20 1.09 -20.23
N LYS A 121 10.75 0.21 -19.33
CA LYS A 121 10.18 -1.11 -19.66
C LYS A 121 8.65 -1.07 -19.58
N GLY A 122 7.96 -1.40 -20.68
CA GLY A 122 6.49 -1.37 -20.77
C GLY A 122 5.80 -2.31 -19.78
N GLU A 123 6.40 -3.47 -19.50
CA GLU A 123 5.87 -4.48 -18.57
C GLU A 123 5.73 -3.94 -17.13
N ALA A 124 6.72 -3.17 -16.66
CA ALA A 124 6.67 -2.59 -15.32
C ALA A 124 5.52 -1.57 -15.18
N PHE A 125 5.32 -0.74 -16.21
CA PHE A 125 4.21 0.21 -16.22
C PHE A 125 2.86 -0.50 -16.30
N ARG A 126 2.74 -1.50 -17.19
CA ARG A 126 1.55 -2.34 -17.35
C ARG A 126 1.10 -2.90 -15.99
N SER A 127 2.03 -3.47 -15.23
CA SER A 127 1.71 -4.03 -13.91
C SER A 127 1.15 -3.03 -12.90
N LEU A 128 1.52 -1.75 -13.00
CA LEU A 128 0.95 -0.70 -12.15
C LEU A 128 -0.47 -0.34 -12.57
N VAL A 129 -0.76 -0.36 -13.88
CA VAL A 129 -2.11 -0.14 -14.41
C VAL A 129 -3.04 -1.30 -14.03
N GLU A 130 -2.53 -2.54 -14.04
CA GLU A 130 -3.28 -3.74 -13.61
C GLU A 130 -3.78 -3.62 -12.16
N TYR A 131 -3.08 -2.91 -11.27
CA TYR A 131 -3.57 -2.67 -9.91
C TYR A 131 -4.76 -1.73 -9.84
N ILE A 132 -4.89 -0.81 -10.81
CA ILE A 132 -5.97 0.19 -10.85
C ILE A 132 -7.20 -0.39 -11.52
N ASP A 133 -6.99 -1.04 -12.67
CA ASP A 133 -8.05 -1.70 -13.41
C ASP A 133 -7.46 -2.90 -14.16
N PRO A 134 -7.79 -4.13 -13.75
CA PRO A 134 -7.29 -5.34 -14.40
C PRO A 134 -7.82 -5.50 -15.83
N PHE A 135 -8.89 -4.80 -16.22
CA PHE A 135 -9.48 -4.87 -17.56
C PHE A 135 -8.93 -3.82 -18.54
N LEU A 136 -8.31 -2.72 -18.05
CA LEU A 136 -7.66 -1.73 -18.92
C LEU A 136 -6.42 -2.29 -19.62
N VAL A 137 -5.88 -3.36 -19.06
CA VAL A 137 -4.72 -4.04 -19.59
C VAL A 137 -5.20 -5.24 -20.39
N ALA A 138 -5.54 -5.01 -21.66
CA ALA A 138 -5.93 -6.07 -22.57
C ALA A 138 -4.91 -7.23 -22.55
N GLU A 139 -5.40 -8.47 -22.65
CA GLU A 139 -4.59 -9.66 -22.95
C GLU A 139 -4.04 -9.60 -24.38
N ASP A 140 -3.41 -8.50 -24.79
CA ASP A 140 -2.72 -8.43 -26.06
C ASP A 140 -1.23 -8.28 -25.84
N GLN A 141 -0.56 -9.25 -26.47
CA GLN A 141 0.86 -9.33 -26.75
C GLN A 141 1.27 -8.08 -27.56
N ASP A 142 2.56 -7.73 -27.46
CA ASP A 142 3.22 -6.65 -28.20
C ASP A 142 3.01 -5.22 -27.69
N LEU A 143 3.83 -4.86 -26.69
CA LEU A 143 4.50 -3.56 -26.71
C LEU A 143 5.82 -3.76 -27.48
N SER A 144 5.74 -3.84 -28.82
CA SER A 144 6.92 -3.93 -29.70
C SER A 144 7.68 -2.61 -29.78
#